data_AF-A0A933G4Y3-F1
#
_entry.id   AF-A0A933G4Y3-F1
#
_cell.length_a   1.000
_cell.length_b   1.000
_cell.length_c   1.000
_cell.angle_alpha   90.00
_cell.angle_beta   90.00
_cell.angle_gamma   90.00
#
_symmetry.space_group_name_H-M   'P 1'
#
loop_
_entity.id
_entity.type
_entity.pdbx_description
1 polymer ?
#
loop_
_entity_poly.entity_id
_entity_poly.type
_entity_poly.pdbx_seq_one_letter_code
_entity_poly.pdbx_strand_id
1 'polypeptide(L)'
;MAAAVEAEGFADVAVSTFPAHCNRPRAAWDALLSIAAGERNGNPTQLICGPCGDVPESYPQAHGRFHVLKVERCCHLFAGRTIVDGLLDEGAYPLIPGWLAHWQDYVDPSAPDPERSRAFRGESATSLVLLDTGVDASSPELLRDLAERADLPFRVIPVGLEYFRLLLTRIVLAWRLERDRDTSAAALADANRRSAGYATVVDLIGGLTRIMTEAEAIEHIFDVFTALFAPASMVYIPLLDGRPGRIRARPAAPPESDATAGPLAGSADD
;
A
#
# COMPACT_ATOMS: atom_id res chain seq x y z
N MET A 1 -17.49 11.50 -7.06
CA MET A 1 -16.54 10.81 -6.16
C MET A 1 -16.49 11.48 -4.78
N ALA A 2 -16.21 12.78 -4.68
CA ALA A 2 -16.21 13.51 -3.41
C ALA A 2 -17.52 13.34 -2.59
N ALA A 3 -18.69 13.53 -3.22
CA ALA A 3 -19.99 13.35 -2.55
C ALA A 3 -20.18 11.96 -1.92
N ALA A 4 -19.63 10.90 -2.52
CA ALA A 4 -19.71 9.55 -1.97
C ALA A 4 -18.77 9.33 -0.78
N VAL A 5 -17.59 9.97 -0.80
CA VAL A 5 -16.65 9.93 0.33
C VAL A 5 -17.18 10.70 1.53
N GLU A 6 -17.81 11.85 1.29
CA GLU A 6 -18.47 12.64 2.32
C GLU A 6 -19.66 11.89 2.93
N ALA A 7 -20.51 11.28 2.10
CA ALA A 7 -21.67 10.51 2.56
C ALA A 7 -21.30 9.30 3.43
N GLU A 8 -20.15 8.66 3.19
CA GLU A 8 -19.65 7.55 4.01
C GLU A 8 -18.83 8.00 5.23
N GLY A 9 -18.51 9.29 5.35
CA GLY A 9 -17.76 9.83 6.48
C GLY A 9 -16.31 9.36 6.57
N PHE A 10 -15.66 9.07 5.44
CA PHE A 10 -14.25 8.63 5.43
C PHE A 10 -13.28 9.80 5.65
N ALA A 11 -13.02 10.14 6.92
CA ALA A 11 -12.13 11.25 7.31
C ALA A 11 -10.64 11.01 6.98
N ASP A 12 -10.24 9.76 6.81
CA ASP A 12 -8.88 9.31 6.47
C ASP A 12 -8.65 9.17 4.96
N VAL A 13 -9.64 9.53 4.13
CA VAL A 13 -9.59 9.42 2.66
C VAL A 13 -9.62 10.81 2.03
N ALA A 14 -8.65 11.08 1.17
CA ALA A 14 -8.65 12.25 0.30
C ALA A 14 -8.99 11.84 -1.13
N VAL A 15 -9.79 12.65 -1.81
CA VAL A 15 -10.15 12.45 -3.21
C VAL A 15 -9.47 13.51 -4.06
N SER A 16 -8.89 13.06 -5.16
CA SER A 16 -8.32 13.92 -6.17
C SER A 16 -8.76 13.48 -7.55
N THR A 17 -8.94 14.43 -8.44
CA THR A 17 -9.37 14.20 -9.81
C THR A 17 -8.25 14.59 -10.76
N PHE A 18 -8.02 13.75 -11.77
CA PHE A 18 -7.13 14.07 -12.87
C PHE A 18 -7.93 14.24 -14.17
N PRO A 19 -7.46 15.03 -15.13
CA PRO A 19 -8.11 15.16 -16.42
C PRO A 19 -8.19 13.80 -17.11
N ALA A 20 -9.40 13.29 -17.29
CA ALA A 20 -9.62 12.08 -18.07
C ALA A 20 -9.79 12.48 -19.54
N HIS A 21 -8.78 12.20 -20.36
CA HIS A 21 -8.92 12.27 -21.82
C HIS A 21 -9.55 10.96 -22.29
N CYS A 22 -10.88 10.88 -22.25
CA CYS A 22 -11.63 9.72 -22.78
C CYS A 22 -11.37 9.53 -24.28
N ASN A 23 -10.98 10.60 -24.97
CA ASN A 23 -10.48 10.57 -26.34
C ASN A 23 -8.95 10.63 -26.34
N ARG A 24 -8.33 9.92 -27.30
CA ARG A 24 -6.88 9.73 -27.42
C ARG A 24 -6.08 11.06 -27.37
N PRO A 25 -4.78 11.00 -27.03
CA PRO A 25 -4.02 9.82 -26.59
C PRO A 25 -4.35 9.43 -25.14
N ARG A 26 -4.21 8.14 -24.82
CA ARG A 26 -4.35 7.65 -23.44
C ARG A 26 -3.35 8.38 -22.54
N ALA A 27 -3.75 8.63 -21.30
CA ALA A 27 -2.82 9.18 -20.31
C ALA A 27 -1.70 8.17 -20.07
N ALA A 28 -0.46 8.60 -20.31
CA ALA A 28 0.72 7.78 -20.07
C ALA A 28 0.81 7.41 -18.58
N TRP A 29 1.21 6.17 -18.29
CA TRP A 29 1.30 5.64 -16.93
C TRP A 29 2.14 6.53 -16.01
N ASP A 30 3.29 7.02 -16.49
CA ASP A 30 4.18 7.89 -15.71
C ASP A 30 3.53 9.23 -15.36
N ALA A 31 2.66 9.76 -16.22
CA ALA A 31 1.92 10.99 -15.94
C ALA A 31 0.86 10.75 -14.84
N LEU A 32 0.15 9.61 -14.89
CA LEU A 32 -0.79 9.22 -13.84
C LEU A 32 -0.09 9.02 -12.50
N LEU A 33 1.07 8.37 -12.50
CA LEU A 33 1.91 8.21 -11.31
C LEU A 33 2.44 9.54 -10.80
N SER A 34 2.84 10.47 -11.67
CA SER A 34 3.32 11.80 -11.28
C SER A 34 2.22 12.62 -10.57
N ILE A 35 0.99 12.60 -11.10
CA ILE A 35 -0.17 13.23 -10.45
C ILE A 35 -0.43 12.59 -9.08
N ALA A 36 -0.47 11.25 -9.04
CA ALA A 36 -0.69 10.51 -7.80
C ALA A 36 0.46 10.70 -6.79
N ALA A 37 1.69 10.93 -7.27
CA ALA A 37 2.86 11.12 -6.44
C ALA A 37 2.98 12.53 -5.88
N GLY A 38 2.66 13.54 -6.68
CA GLY A 38 2.78 14.95 -6.33
C GLY A 38 1.82 15.41 -5.23
N GLU A 39 0.69 14.73 -5.06
CA GLU A 39 -0.32 15.20 -4.13
C GLU A 39 -0.08 14.80 -2.67
N ARG A 40 0.49 13.62 -2.37
CA ARG A 40 0.81 13.20 -0.99
C ARG A 40 1.99 12.23 -0.94
N ASN A 41 3.15 12.73 -0.52
CA ASN A 41 4.38 11.96 -0.32
C ASN A 41 4.15 10.77 0.65
N GLY A 42 4.11 9.55 0.11
CA GLY A 42 4.21 8.31 0.89
C GLY A 42 2.91 7.60 1.27
N ASN A 43 1.74 8.22 1.10
CA ASN A 43 0.47 7.57 1.47
C ASN A 43 0.06 6.48 0.47
N PRO A 44 -0.56 5.38 0.94
CA PRO A 44 -1.26 4.43 0.07
C PRO A 44 -2.26 5.16 -0.83
N THR A 45 -2.23 4.87 -2.12
CA THR A 45 -3.00 5.60 -3.13
C THR A 45 -3.77 4.63 -3.99
N GLN A 46 -5.09 4.74 -4.01
CA GLN A 46 -5.96 4.01 -4.92
C GLN A 46 -6.18 4.84 -6.20
N LEU A 47 -5.68 4.35 -7.32
CA LEU A 47 -6.01 4.86 -8.63
C LEU A 47 -7.26 4.15 -9.16
N ILE A 48 -8.24 4.91 -9.62
CA ILE A 48 -9.44 4.40 -10.29
C ILE A 48 -9.44 4.97 -11.70
N CYS A 49 -9.34 4.11 -12.71
CA CYS A 49 -9.24 4.54 -14.10
C CYS A 49 -10.11 3.69 -15.03
N GLY A 50 -10.74 4.37 -15.98
CA GLY A 50 -11.41 3.71 -17.10
C GLY A 50 -10.44 3.23 -18.19
N PRO A 51 -10.95 2.86 -19.37
CA PRO A 51 -10.15 2.37 -20.50
C PRO A 51 -9.23 3.44 -21.12
N CYS A 52 -9.40 4.70 -20.75
CA CYS A 52 -8.57 5.83 -21.18
C CYS A 52 -7.20 5.90 -20.48
N GLY A 53 -7.00 5.19 -19.37
CA GLY A 53 -5.70 5.08 -18.70
C GLY A 53 -4.84 3.99 -19.32
N ASP A 54 -3.59 4.29 -19.67
CA ASP A 54 -2.65 3.31 -20.21
C ASP A 54 -1.94 2.54 -19.09
N VAL A 55 -2.74 1.85 -18.26
CA VAL A 55 -2.21 1.01 -17.18
C VAL A 55 -1.62 -0.26 -17.78
N PRO A 56 -0.31 -0.53 -17.60
CA PRO A 56 0.34 -1.74 -18.10
C PRO A 56 -0.33 -3.00 -17.53
N GLU A 57 -0.57 -4.01 -18.37
CA GLU A 57 -1.12 -5.31 -17.92
C GLU A 57 -0.18 -6.02 -16.95
N SER A 58 1.12 -5.75 -17.05
CA SER A 58 2.16 -6.26 -16.15
C SER A 58 2.22 -5.56 -14.81
N TYR A 59 1.44 -4.49 -14.59
CA TYR A 59 1.44 -3.80 -13.30
C TYR A 59 0.61 -4.62 -12.30
N PRO A 60 1.23 -5.16 -11.22
CA PRO A 60 0.47 -5.86 -10.21
C PRO A 60 -0.58 -4.91 -9.62
N GLN A 61 -1.73 -5.45 -9.22
CA GLN A 61 -2.82 -4.68 -8.60
C GLN A 61 -2.38 -3.87 -7.37
N ALA A 62 -1.19 -4.17 -6.82
CA ALA A 62 -0.44 -3.37 -5.87
C ALA A 62 1.04 -3.30 -6.30
N HIS A 63 1.59 -2.09 -6.50
CA HIS A 63 3.03 -1.89 -6.67
C HIS A 63 3.51 -0.81 -5.71
N GLY A 64 4.22 -1.23 -4.66
CA GLY A 64 4.52 -0.36 -3.54
C GLY A 64 3.23 0.19 -2.92
N ARG A 65 3.08 1.51 -2.91
CA ARG A 65 1.92 2.21 -2.31
C ARG A 65 0.73 2.39 -3.25
N PHE A 66 0.85 2.04 -4.53
CA PHE A 66 -0.19 2.29 -5.52
C PHE A 66 -1.03 1.04 -5.75
N HIS A 67 -2.34 1.19 -5.60
CA HIS A 67 -3.34 0.19 -5.96
C HIS A 67 -4.15 0.67 -7.16
N VAL A 68 -4.44 -0.20 -8.11
CA VAL A 68 -5.14 0.19 -9.34
C VAL A 68 -6.43 -0.59 -9.51
N LEU A 69 -7.54 0.14 -9.63
CA LEU A 69 -8.83 -0.39 -10.04
C LEU A 69 -9.09 0.07 -11.47
N LYS A 70 -8.81 -0.82 -12.42
CA LYS A 70 -9.13 -0.60 -13.83
C LYS A 70 -10.54 -1.07 -14.09
N VAL A 71 -11.41 -0.14 -14.49
CA VAL A 71 -12.76 -0.47 -14.96
C VAL A 71 -12.78 -0.47 -16.47
N GLU A 72 -13.54 -1.41 -17.04
CA GLU A 72 -13.70 -1.52 -18.50
C GLU A 72 -14.39 -0.29 -19.09
N ARG A 73 -15.32 0.30 -18.33
CA ARG A 73 -16.04 1.53 -18.68
C ARG A 73 -16.32 2.32 -17.40
N CYS A 74 -16.24 3.64 -17.46
CA CYS A 74 -16.45 4.48 -16.28
C CYS A 74 -17.88 4.37 -15.71
N CYS A 75 -18.88 4.09 -16.56
CA CYS A 75 -20.26 3.83 -16.13
C CYS A 75 -20.40 2.59 -15.23
N HIS A 76 -19.47 1.62 -15.30
CA HIS A 76 -19.43 0.48 -14.37
C HIS A 76 -19.10 0.86 -12.93
N LEU A 77 -18.74 2.12 -12.66
CA LEU A 77 -18.61 2.64 -11.30
C LEU A 77 -19.97 2.94 -10.65
N PHE A 78 -21.01 3.17 -11.45
CA PHE A 78 -22.32 3.63 -10.97
C PHE A 78 -23.45 2.63 -11.25
N ALA A 79 -23.28 1.76 -12.24
CA ALA A 79 -24.24 0.73 -12.56
C ALA A 79 -23.54 -0.63 -12.75
N GLY A 80 -24.26 -1.70 -12.41
CA GLY A 80 -23.78 -3.06 -12.62
C GLY A 80 -23.65 -3.40 -14.12
N ARG A 81 -22.80 -4.38 -14.43
CA ARG A 81 -22.55 -4.84 -15.81
C ARG A 81 -23.82 -5.16 -16.57
N THR A 82 -24.76 -5.88 -15.98
CA THR A 82 -26.05 -6.23 -16.61
C THR A 82 -26.83 -5.01 -17.12
N ILE A 83 -26.82 -3.90 -16.38
CA ILE A 83 -27.50 -2.67 -16.81
C ILE A 83 -26.70 -2.04 -17.94
N VAL A 84 -25.40 -1.83 -17.75
CA VAL A 84 -24.55 -1.14 -18.74
C VAL A 84 -24.48 -1.92 -20.06
N ASP A 85 -24.24 -3.22 -20.00
CA ASP A 85 -24.13 -4.09 -21.17
C ASP A 85 -25.48 -4.16 -21.92
N GLY A 86 -26.61 -4.25 -21.19
CA GLY A 86 -27.93 -4.18 -21.80
C GLY A 86 -28.20 -2.86 -22.54
N LEU A 87 -27.75 -1.72 -21.99
CA LEU A 87 -27.82 -0.43 -22.68
C LEU A 87 -26.99 -0.44 -23.97
N LEU A 88 -25.78 -1.00 -23.91
CA LEU A 88 -24.90 -1.08 -25.08
C LEU A 88 -25.46 -2.00 -26.17
N ASP A 89 -26.08 -3.13 -25.79
CA ASP A 89 -26.73 -4.06 -26.71
C ASP A 89 -27.94 -3.42 -27.42
N GLU A 90 -28.64 -2.48 -26.77
CA GLU A 90 -29.67 -1.63 -27.39
C GLU A 90 -29.11 -0.56 -28.33
N GLY A 91 -27.78 -0.42 -28.41
CA GLY A 91 -27.10 0.66 -29.13
C GLY A 91 -27.12 2.00 -28.40
N ALA A 92 -27.49 2.03 -27.12
CA ALA A 92 -27.44 3.25 -26.33
C ALA A 92 -26.01 3.62 -25.93
N TYR A 93 -25.75 4.91 -25.77
CA TYR A 93 -24.50 5.45 -25.27
C TYR A 93 -24.66 5.92 -23.81
N PRO A 94 -24.16 5.16 -22.81
CA PRO A 94 -24.30 5.53 -21.41
C PRO A 94 -23.36 6.69 -21.03
N LEU A 95 -23.93 7.73 -20.43
CA LEU A 95 -23.28 8.94 -19.97
C LEU A 95 -23.38 9.06 -18.45
N ILE A 96 -22.38 9.71 -17.85
CA ILE A 96 -22.38 10.05 -16.43
C ILE A 96 -22.24 11.57 -16.26
N PRO A 97 -22.79 12.16 -15.19
CA PRO A 97 -22.76 13.61 -14.94
C PRO A 97 -21.39 14.27 -15.14
N GLY A 98 -20.33 13.66 -14.61
CA GLY A 98 -18.98 14.23 -14.70
C GLY A 98 -18.42 14.33 -16.13
N TRP A 99 -18.84 13.45 -17.03
CA TRP A 99 -18.49 13.58 -18.45
C TRP A 99 -19.37 14.63 -19.12
N LEU A 100 -20.66 14.63 -18.79
CA LEU A 100 -21.66 15.50 -19.37
C LEU A 100 -21.39 16.97 -19.02
N ALA A 101 -20.91 17.29 -17.82
CA ALA A 101 -20.52 18.64 -17.43
C ALA A 101 -19.48 19.30 -18.37
N HIS A 102 -18.71 18.48 -19.10
CA HIS A 102 -17.64 18.93 -20.00
C HIS A 102 -17.89 18.47 -21.45
N TRP A 103 -19.12 18.11 -21.81
CA TRP A 103 -19.41 17.50 -23.12
C TRP A 103 -19.01 18.41 -24.29
N GLN A 104 -19.13 19.73 -24.13
CA GLN A 104 -18.81 20.72 -25.16
C GLN A 104 -17.33 20.66 -25.56
N ASP A 105 -16.43 20.48 -24.57
CA ASP A 105 -14.98 20.35 -24.79
C ASP A 105 -14.63 19.14 -25.66
N TYR A 106 -15.52 18.14 -25.72
CA TYR A 106 -15.32 16.89 -26.45
C TYR A 106 -16.01 16.87 -27.82
N VAL A 107 -17.08 17.65 -27.98
CA VAL A 107 -17.99 17.58 -29.15
C VAL A 107 -17.82 18.78 -30.10
N ASP A 108 -17.13 19.85 -29.69
CA ASP A 108 -16.92 21.03 -30.53
C ASP A 108 -16.16 20.69 -31.84
N PRO A 109 -16.73 20.97 -33.03
CA PRO A 109 -16.03 20.80 -34.31
C PRO A 109 -14.83 21.73 -34.51
N SER A 110 -14.69 22.81 -33.72
CA SER A 110 -13.51 23.67 -33.69
C SER A 110 -12.39 23.11 -32.80
N ALA A 111 -12.63 22.00 -32.10
CA ALA A 111 -11.61 21.32 -31.32
C ALA A 111 -10.41 20.96 -32.21
N PRO A 112 -9.16 21.12 -31.74
CA PRO A 112 -7.94 20.92 -32.54
C PRO A 112 -7.77 19.52 -33.14
N ASP A 113 -8.59 18.56 -32.71
CA ASP A 113 -8.46 17.14 -33.03
C ASP A 113 -9.76 16.59 -33.67
N PRO A 114 -9.78 16.42 -35.01
CA PRO A 114 -10.90 15.86 -35.76
C PRO A 114 -11.25 14.41 -35.41
N GLU A 115 -10.41 13.67 -34.68
CA GLU A 115 -10.76 12.34 -34.15
C GLU A 115 -11.63 12.43 -32.90
N ARG A 116 -11.47 13.47 -32.05
CA ARG A 116 -12.30 13.69 -30.84
C ARG A 116 -13.78 13.89 -31.18
N SER A 117 -14.04 14.62 -32.27
CA SER A 117 -15.39 14.84 -32.77
C SER A 117 -15.98 13.59 -33.45
N ARG A 118 -15.15 12.67 -33.97
CA ARG A 118 -15.62 11.45 -34.67
C ARG A 118 -16.11 10.34 -33.73
N ALA A 119 -15.53 10.20 -32.53
CA ALA A 119 -16.01 9.24 -31.53
C ALA A 119 -17.47 9.52 -31.07
N PHE A 120 -17.94 10.76 -31.24
CA PHE A 120 -19.30 11.20 -30.91
C PHE A 120 -20.26 11.21 -32.12
N ARG A 121 -19.74 11.31 -33.35
CA ARG A 121 -20.56 11.39 -34.57
C ARG A 121 -21.17 10.03 -34.92
N GLY A 122 -22.28 9.67 -34.26
CA GLY A 122 -23.45 9.00 -34.82
C GLY A 122 -23.31 7.65 -35.55
N GLU A 123 -22.11 7.11 -35.80
CA GLU A 123 -21.94 5.89 -36.61
C GLU A 123 -22.19 4.60 -35.80
N SER A 124 -22.44 4.68 -34.49
CA SER A 124 -22.67 3.47 -33.65
C SER A 124 -23.74 3.61 -32.56
N ALA A 125 -24.10 4.83 -32.14
CA ALA A 125 -25.08 5.02 -31.06
C ALA A 125 -26.46 5.39 -31.62
N THR A 126 -27.50 4.71 -31.15
CA THR A 126 -28.91 4.91 -31.54
C THR A 126 -29.68 5.78 -30.53
N SER A 127 -29.14 5.95 -29.32
CA SER A 127 -29.73 6.78 -28.26
C SER A 127 -28.70 7.19 -27.20
N LEU A 128 -28.99 8.25 -26.44
CA LEU A 128 -28.19 8.72 -25.32
C LEU A 128 -28.87 8.36 -23.99
N VAL A 129 -28.11 7.85 -23.03
CA VAL A 129 -28.66 7.46 -21.72
C VAL A 129 -27.83 8.07 -20.61
N LEU A 130 -28.42 8.99 -19.85
CA LEU A 130 -27.79 9.50 -18.62
C LEU A 130 -28.03 8.53 -17.47
N LEU A 131 -26.95 8.05 -16.87
CA LEU A 131 -26.96 7.40 -15.57
C LEU A 131 -26.89 8.48 -14.50
N ASP A 132 -28.06 8.93 -14.04
CA ASP A 132 -28.18 10.05 -13.13
C ASP A 132 -27.84 9.65 -11.69
N THR A 133 -26.84 10.32 -11.13
CA THR A 133 -26.35 10.10 -9.77
C THR A 133 -27.06 10.95 -8.72
N GLY A 134 -27.90 11.89 -9.14
CA GLY A 134 -28.61 12.83 -8.26
C GLY A 134 -27.72 13.91 -7.62
N VAL A 135 -26.44 13.98 -7.99
CA VAL A 135 -25.47 14.95 -7.45
C VAL A 135 -25.57 16.31 -8.14
N ASP A 136 -25.79 16.30 -9.45
CA ASP A 136 -25.82 17.51 -10.27
C ASP A 136 -27.20 17.69 -10.89
N ALA A 137 -27.91 18.72 -10.43
CA ALA A 137 -29.26 19.04 -10.89
C ALA A 137 -29.30 19.51 -12.35
N SER A 138 -28.17 19.93 -12.93
CA SER A 138 -28.10 20.41 -14.32
C SER A 138 -27.85 19.31 -15.35
N SER A 139 -27.55 18.09 -14.90
CA SER A 139 -27.22 16.97 -15.78
C SER A 139 -28.35 16.62 -16.76
N PRO A 140 -29.65 16.59 -16.39
CA PRO A 140 -30.72 16.33 -17.35
C PRO A 140 -30.84 17.40 -18.45
N GLU A 141 -30.60 18.68 -18.13
CA GLU A 141 -30.60 19.77 -19.10
C GLU A 141 -29.43 19.64 -20.07
N LEU A 142 -28.22 19.38 -19.56
CA LEU A 142 -27.04 19.17 -20.40
C LEU A 142 -27.21 17.98 -21.35
N LEU A 143 -27.92 16.93 -20.93
CA LEU A 143 -28.23 15.78 -21.79
C LEU A 143 -29.16 16.18 -22.93
N ARG A 144 -30.16 17.02 -22.64
CA ARG A 144 -31.09 17.53 -23.65
C ARG A 144 -30.33 18.32 -24.71
N ASP A 145 -29.47 19.24 -24.31
CA ASP A 145 -28.67 20.06 -25.22
C ASP A 145 -27.77 19.19 -26.11
N LEU A 146 -27.14 18.17 -25.52
CA LEU A 146 -26.31 17.21 -26.24
C LEU A 146 -27.13 16.38 -27.24
N ALA A 147 -28.31 15.91 -26.83
CA ALA A 147 -29.21 15.10 -27.65
C ALA A 147 -29.76 15.89 -28.84
N GLU A 148 -30.16 17.15 -28.62
CA GLU A 148 -30.58 18.07 -29.68
C GLU A 148 -29.47 18.30 -30.70
N ARG A 149 -28.22 18.46 -30.23
CA ARG A 149 -27.07 18.64 -31.11
C ARG A 149 -26.69 17.37 -31.88
N ALA A 150 -26.87 16.22 -31.28
CA ALA A 150 -26.55 14.92 -31.88
C ALA A 150 -27.67 14.38 -32.78
N ASP A 151 -28.86 14.97 -32.72
CA ASP A 151 -30.09 14.45 -33.34
C ASP A 151 -30.39 13.00 -32.90
N LEU A 152 -30.24 12.72 -31.60
CA LEU A 152 -30.46 11.40 -31.02
C LEU A 152 -31.54 11.42 -29.93
N PRO A 153 -32.37 10.37 -29.82
CA PRO A 153 -33.27 10.23 -28.69
C PRO A 153 -32.47 10.05 -27.39
N PHE A 154 -33.02 10.54 -26.28
CA PHE A 154 -32.37 10.43 -24.98
C PHE A 154 -33.32 9.95 -23.88
N ARG A 155 -32.76 9.35 -22.83
CA ARG A 155 -33.47 9.03 -21.59
C ARG A 155 -32.56 9.16 -20.37
N VAL A 156 -33.18 9.33 -19.21
CA VAL A 156 -32.49 9.42 -17.91
C VAL A 156 -32.86 8.20 -17.08
N ILE A 157 -31.84 7.53 -16.53
CA ILE A 157 -32.00 6.41 -15.60
C ILE A 157 -31.42 6.85 -14.25
N PRO A 158 -32.24 6.98 -13.20
CA PRO A 158 -31.74 7.27 -11.86
C PRO A 158 -30.98 6.05 -11.33
N VAL A 159 -29.69 6.21 -11.10
CA VAL A 159 -28.81 5.18 -10.51
C VAL A 159 -28.30 5.55 -9.12
N GLY A 160 -28.35 6.85 -8.78
CA GLY A 160 -27.88 7.34 -7.49
C GLY A 160 -26.37 7.14 -7.31
N LEU A 161 -25.96 6.99 -6.04
CA LEU A 161 -24.56 6.77 -5.65
C LEU A 161 -24.35 5.47 -4.89
N GLU A 162 -25.40 4.70 -4.61
CA GLU A 162 -25.40 3.55 -3.71
C GLU A 162 -24.39 2.48 -4.16
N TYR A 163 -24.42 2.12 -5.44
CA TYR A 163 -23.48 1.14 -6.00
C TYR A 163 -22.03 1.64 -5.92
N PHE A 164 -21.82 2.91 -6.24
CA PHE A 164 -20.50 3.53 -6.18
C PHE A 164 -19.98 3.63 -4.74
N ARG A 165 -20.85 3.95 -3.77
CA ARG A 165 -20.56 3.97 -2.33
C ARG A 165 -20.16 2.59 -1.82
N LEU A 166 -20.84 1.53 -2.25
CA LEU A 166 -20.46 0.14 -1.92
C LEU A 166 -19.06 -0.20 -2.47
N LEU A 167 -18.77 0.19 -3.71
CA LEU A 167 -17.46 -0.01 -4.32
C LEU A 167 -16.35 0.72 -3.54
N LEU A 168 -16.56 2.00 -3.22
CA LEU A 168 -15.61 2.77 -2.42
C LEU A 168 -15.42 2.19 -1.02
N THR A 169 -16.51 1.82 -0.36
CA THR A 169 -16.47 1.19 0.96
C THR A 169 -15.64 -0.08 0.93
N ARG A 170 -15.83 -0.94 -0.07
CA ARG A 170 -15.02 -2.15 -0.25
C ARG A 170 -13.53 -1.82 -0.38
N ILE A 171 -13.18 -0.82 -1.19
CA ILE A 171 -11.78 -0.39 -1.38
C ILE A 171 -11.18 0.10 -0.05
N VAL A 172 -11.88 1.00 0.64
CA VAL A 172 -11.39 1.59 1.89
C VAL A 172 -11.28 0.54 2.99
N LEU A 173 -12.27 -0.35 3.13
CA LEU A 173 -12.22 -1.43 4.12
C LEU A 173 -11.11 -2.44 3.81
N ALA A 174 -10.88 -2.77 2.54
CA ALA A 174 -9.76 -3.64 2.15
C ALA A 174 -8.41 -3.02 2.55
N TRP A 175 -8.25 -1.72 2.31
CA TRP A 175 -7.05 -0.98 2.72
C TRP A 175 -6.87 -0.94 4.25
N ARG A 176 -7.93 -0.64 5.00
CA ARG A 176 -7.88 -0.62 6.48
C ARG A 176 -7.54 -1.99 7.04
N LEU A 177 -8.14 -3.05 6.49
CA LEU A 177 -7.86 -4.42 6.89
C LEU A 177 -6.39 -4.80 6.67
N GLU A 178 -5.80 -4.39 5.55
CA GLU A 178 -4.39 -4.65 5.26
C GLU A 178 -3.48 -3.91 6.25
N ARG A 179 -3.78 -2.63 6.52
CA ARG A 179 -3.05 -1.82 7.51
C ARG A 179 -3.11 -2.43 8.91
N ASP A 180 -4.27 -2.92 9.33
CA ASP A 180 -4.45 -3.53 10.64
C ASP A 180 -3.68 -4.86 10.75
N ARG A 181 -3.62 -5.63 9.66
CA ARG A 181 -2.82 -6.86 9.57
C ARG A 181 -1.33 -6.57 9.71
N ASP A 182 -0.82 -5.58 8.98
CA ASP A 182 0.59 -5.17 9.05
C ASP A 182 0.97 -4.72 10.47
N THR A 183 0.11 -3.90 11.09
CA THR A 183 0.31 -3.43 12.47
C THR A 183 0.33 -4.59 13.46
N SER A 184 -0.61 -5.53 13.31
CA SER A 184 -0.71 -6.71 14.18
C SER A 184 0.49 -7.65 14.01
N ALA A 185 0.93 -7.87 12.77
CA ALA A 185 2.09 -8.69 12.46
C ALA A 185 3.37 -8.09 13.06
N ALA A 186 3.55 -6.76 12.94
CA ALA A 186 4.68 -6.07 13.55
C ALA A 186 4.68 -6.16 15.09
N ALA A 187 3.52 -5.97 15.72
CA ALA A 187 3.37 -6.11 17.17
C ALA A 187 3.66 -7.53 17.66
N LEU A 188 3.19 -8.55 16.93
CA LEU A 188 3.47 -9.95 17.24
C LEU A 188 4.96 -10.28 17.09
N ALA A 189 5.60 -9.78 16.03
CA ALA A 189 7.03 -9.98 15.82
C ALA A 189 7.87 -9.37 16.96
N ASP A 190 7.49 -8.18 17.44
CA ASP A 190 8.14 -7.53 18.58
C ASP A 190 7.90 -8.30 19.89
N ALA A 191 6.67 -8.72 20.16
CA ALA A 191 6.34 -9.52 21.35
C ALA A 191 7.11 -10.86 21.37
N ASN A 192 7.21 -11.53 20.21
CA ASN A 192 7.99 -12.77 20.08
C ASN A 192 9.48 -12.52 20.33
N ARG A 193 10.04 -11.42 19.81
CA ARG A 193 11.43 -11.03 20.06
C ARG A 193 11.71 -10.82 21.55
N ARG A 194 10.81 -10.13 22.24
CA ARG A 194 10.91 -9.91 23.71
C ARG A 194 10.80 -11.23 24.48
N SER A 195 9.87 -12.10 24.08
CA SER A 195 9.66 -13.39 24.73
C SER A 195 10.87 -14.31 24.57
N ALA A 196 11.48 -14.33 23.38
CA ALA A 196 12.74 -15.04 23.15
C ALA A 196 13.86 -14.48 24.04
N GLY A 197 13.97 -13.15 24.16
CA GLY A 197 14.93 -12.51 25.06
C GLY A 197 14.74 -12.91 26.54
N TYR A 198 13.49 -12.95 27.02
CA TYR A 198 13.21 -13.40 28.39
C TYR A 198 13.51 -14.89 28.60
N ALA A 199 13.19 -15.76 27.63
CA ALA A 199 13.54 -17.17 27.69
C ALA A 199 15.06 -17.36 27.82
N THR A 200 15.84 -16.62 27.03
CA THR A 200 17.30 -16.60 27.18
C THR A 200 17.73 -16.20 28.59
N VAL A 201 17.18 -15.14 29.17
CA VAL A 201 17.53 -14.72 30.56
C VAL A 201 17.16 -15.79 31.59
N VAL A 202 16.00 -16.43 31.46
CA VAL A 202 15.57 -17.51 32.37
C VAL A 202 16.51 -18.71 32.26
N ASP A 203 16.90 -19.12 31.06
CA ASP A 203 17.85 -20.22 30.85
C ASP A 203 19.22 -19.91 31.50
N LEU A 204 19.69 -18.66 31.39
CA LEU A 204 20.92 -18.21 32.04
C LEU A 204 20.85 -18.32 33.57
N ILE A 205 19.74 -17.88 34.18
CA ILE A 205 19.53 -17.98 35.63
C ILE A 205 19.41 -19.45 36.06
N GLY A 206 18.66 -20.26 35.30
CA GLY A 206 18.48 -21.69 35.55
C GLY A 206 19.81 -22.45 35.56
N GLY A 207 20.72 -22.12 34.64
CA GLY A 207 22.08 -22.68 34.60
C GLY A 207 22.90 -22.38 35.86
N LEU A 208 22.79 -21.16 36.43
CA LEU A 208 23.57 -20.73 37.59
C LEU A 208 23.05 -21.28 38.93
N THR A 209 21.76 -21.63 39.02
CA THR A 209 21.13 -22.10 40.27
C THR A 209 21.35 -23.59 40.56
N ARG A 210 21.96 -24.35 39.64
CA ARG A 210 22.36 -25.74 39.91
C ARG A 210 23.52 -25.79 40.89
N ILE A 211 23.54 -26.78 41.79
CA ILE A 211 24.74 -27.10 42.56
C ILE A 211 25.79 -27.58 41.56
N MET A 212 26.90 -26.85 41.46
CA MET A 212 27.95 -27.09 40.48
C MET A 212 29.30 -27.14 41.17
N THR A 213 30.17 -28.01 40.69
CA THR A 213 31.59 -27.93 41.02
C THR A 213 32.21 -26.68 40.38
N GLU A 214 33.31 -26.17 40.92
CA GLU A 214 34.01 -24.99 40.37
C GLU A 214 34.34 -25.17 38.88
N ALA A 215 34.75 -26.38 38.47
CA ALA A 215 35.05 -26.69 37.08
C ALA A 215 33.82 -26.56 36.16
N GLU A 216 32.65 -27.04 36.61
CA GLU A 216 31.40 -26.93 35.85
C GLU A 216 30.91 -25.48 35.78
N ALA A 217 31.09 -24.71 36.86
CA ALA A 217 30.71 -23.30 36.90
C ALA A 217 31.51 -22.46 35.88
N ILE A 218 32.82 -22.72 35.76
CA ILE A 218 33.69 -22.04 34.78
C ILE A 218 33.27 -22.34 33.34
N GLU A 219 32.97 -23.60 33.02
CA GLU A 219 32.50 -23.97 31.67
C GLU A 219 31.15 -23.34 31.35
N HIS A 220 30.23 -23.30 32.32
CA HIS A 220 28.95 -22.62 32.14
C HIS A 220 29.10 -21.11 31.94
N ILE A 221 30.01 -20.45 32.67
CA ILE A 221 30.31 -19.01 32.44
C ILE A 221 30.77 -18.80 30.99
N PHE A 222 31.66 -19.66 30.47
CA PHE A 222 32.05 -19.58 29.06
C PHE A 222 30.88 -19.79 28.12
N ASP A 223 30.00 -20.76 28.36
CA ASP A 223 28.83 -21.02 27.53
C ASP A 223 27.86 -19.82 27.53
N VAL A 224 27.61 -19.21 28.70
CA VAL A 224 26.79 -18.00 28.86
C VAL A 224 27.35 -16.83 28.05
N PHE A 225 28.64 -16.53 28.21
CA PHE A 225 29.26 -15.42 27.48
C PHE A 225 29.38 -15.71 25.98
N THR A 226 29.53 -16.98 25.60
CA THR A 226 29.47 -17.40 24.18
C THR A 226 28.10 -17.12 23.59
N ALA A 227 27.03 -17.53 24.28
CA ALA A 227 25.66 -17.32 23.83
C ALA A 227 25.26 -15.85 23.78
N LEU A 228 25.75 -15.03 24.72
CA LEU A 228 25.40 -13.60 24.81
C LEU A 228 26.20 -12.71 23.85
N PHE A 229 27.49 -12.97 23.68
CA PHE A 229 28.40 -12.01 23.06
C PHE A 229 29.13 -12.55 21.83
N ALA A 230 29.04 -13.86 21.55
CA ALA A 230 29.82 -14.54 20.49
C ALA A 230 31.29 -14.07 20.41
N PRO A 231 32.03 -14.01 21.54
CA PRO A 231 33.36 -13.43 21.57
C PRO A 231 34.36 -14.32 20.83
N ALA A 232 35.34 -13.71 20.17
CA ALA A 232 36.40 -14.43 19.47
C ALA A 232 37.35 -15.19 20.42
N SER A 233 37.51 -14.71 21.66
CA SER A 233 38.24 -15.43 22.71
C SER A 233 37.76 -15.03 24.11
N MET A 234 37.90 -15.94 25.07
CA MET A 234 37.61 -15.72 26.49
C MET A 234 38.68 -16.39 27.36
N VAL A 235 39.02 -15.78 28.48
CA VAL A 235 40.04 -16.26 29.43
C VAL A 235 39.51 -16.16 30.85
N TYR A 236 39.68 -17.22 31.63
CA TYR A 236 39.37 -17.30 33.05
C TYR A 236 40.66 -17.50 33.86
N ILE A 237 40.87 -16.67 34.88
CA ILE A 237 42.04 -16.69 35.76
C ILE A 237 41.54 -16.80 37.21
N PRO A 238 41.65 -17.98 37.86
CA PRO A 238 41.29 -18.10 39.28
C PRO A 238 42.32 -17.35 40.15
N LEU A 239 41.89 -16.80 41.28
CA LEU A 239 42.77 -16.20 42.29
C LEU A 239 42.75 -17.08 43.54
N LEU A 240 43.88 -17.71 43.86
CA LEU A 240 44.08 -18.55 45.04
C LEU A 240 45.09 -17.84 45.95
N ASP A 241 44.68 -17.49 47.17
CA ASP A 241 45.50 -16.77 48.15
C ASP A 241 46.20 -15.51 47.59
N GLY A 242 45.49 -14.75 46.75
CA GLY A 242 46.01 -13.54 46.12
C GLY A 242 46.98 -13.78 44.96
N ARG A 243 47.16 -15.04 44.51
CA ARG A 243 48.01 -15.39 43.35
C ARG A 243 47.17 -15.96 42.20
N PRO A 244 47.52 -15.64 40.93
CA PRO A 244 46.88 -16.26 39.78
C PRO A 244 47.09 -17.78 39.79
N GLY A 245 45.99 -18.52 39.75
CA GLY A 245 45.98 -19.96 39.54
C GLY A 245 46.00 -20.33 38.06
N ARG A 246 45.62 -21.57 37.75
CA ARG A 246 45.69 -22.11 36.38
C ARG A 246 44.67 -21.43 35.46
N ILE A 247 45.17 -20.82 34.38
CA ILE A 247 44.37 -20.14 33.35
C ILE A 247 43.59 -21.16 32.51
N ARG A 248 42.33 -20.83 32.20
CA ARG A 248 41.50 -21.53 31.19
C ARG A 248 41.11 -20.56 30.08
N ALA A 249 41.08 -21.01 28.82
CA ALA A 249 40.75 -20.16 27.68
C ALA A 249 39.90 -20.89 26.63
N ARG A 250 39.04 -20.16 25.93
CA ARG A 250 38.28 -20.62 24.76
C ARG A 250 38.40 -19.61 23.60
N PRO A 251 38.71 -20.04 22.36
CA PRO A 251 39.25 -21.37 22.02
C PRO A 251 40.57 -21.60 22.77
N ALA A 252 40.94 -22.87 23.00
CA ALA A 252 42.17 -23.21 23.69
C ALA A 252 43.35 -22.55 22.97
N ALA A 253 44.16 -21.80 23.71
CA ALA A 253 45.37 -21.21 23.16
C ALA A 253 46.21 -22.32 22.50
N PRO A 254 46.76 -22.11 21.29
CA PRO A 254 47.65 -23.09 20.69
C PRO A 254 48.80 -23.42 21.66
N PRO A 255 49.24 -24.68 21.74
CA PRO A 255 50.33 -25.05 22.65
C PRO A 255 51.60 -24.29 22.24
N GLU A 256 52.04 -23.42 23.13
CA GLU A 256 53.35 -22.76 23.22
C GLU A 256 53.77 -21.81 22.08
N SER A 257 53.79 -20.51 22.39
CA SER A 257 55.07 -19.80 22.34
C SER A 257 55.24 -18.99 23.63
N ASP A 258 56.39 -19.17 24.27
CA ASP A 258 56.88 -18.38 25.41
C ASP A 258 56.57 -16.88 25.27
N ALA A 259 55.77 -16.34 26.19
CA ALA A 259 55.72 -14.91 26.49
C ALA A 259 55.20 -14.71 27.92
N THR A 260 56.13 -14.81 28.85
CA THR A 260 56.26 -13.99 30.07
C THR A 260 54.98 -13.35 30.65
N ALA A 261 54.70 -13.75 31.89
CA ALA A 261 53.88 -13.02 32.85
C ALA A 261 54.28 -11.53 32.91
N GLY A 262 53.35 -10.65 32.52
CA GLY A 262 53.39 -9.23 32.86
C GLY A 262 52.61 -9.00 34.15
N PRO A 263 53.16 -8.31 35.16
CA PRO A 263 52.41 -7.99 36.37
C PRO A 263 51.34 -6.94 36.06
N LEU A 264 50.13 -7.16 36.58
CA LEU A 264 49.11 -6.12 36.72
C LEU A 264 49.62 -5.07 37.70
N ALA A 265 50.32 -4.05 37.19
CA ALA A 265 50.64 -2.85 37.93
C ALA A 265 49.38 -2.00 38.04
N GLY A 266 48.84 -1.91 39.26
CA GLY A 266 47.94 -0.84 39.63
C GLY A 266 48.70 0.49 39.62
N SER A 267 48.12 1.51 38.99
CA SER A 267 48.45 2.90 39.25
C SER A 267 47.30 3.50 40.05
N ALA A 268 47.43 3.43 41.37
CA ALA A 268 47.03 4.54 42.23
C ALA A 268 48.20 5.53 42.21
N ASP A 269 47.92 6.82 42.09
CA ASP A 269 48.42 7.84 43.02
C ASP A 269 47.85 9.22 42.63
N ASP A 270 47.37 9.90 43.68
CA ASP A 270 47.21 11.34 43.97
C ASP A 270 46.67 12.32 42.90
#